data_AF-A0A6B3R3W8-F1
#
_entry.id   AF-A0A6B3R3W8-F1
#
_cell.length_a   1.000
_cell.length_b   1.000
_cell.length_c   1.000
_cell.angle_alpha   90.00
_cell.angle_beta   90.00
_cell.angle_gamma   90.00
#
_symmetry.space_group_name_H-M   'P 1'
#
loop_
_entity.id
_entity.type
_entity.pdbx_description
1 polymer ?
#
loop_
_entity_poly.entity_id
_entity_poly.type
_entity_poly.pdbx_seq_one_letter_code
_entity_poly.pdbx_strand_id
1 'polypeptide(L)'
;MKKTIVIALTTVLILTFVVLSMGGGHGFFWPAKVVYPYSMIISVMNNQIGILAIIIAVVQIPIYGILMTKKPKWTMIILGIHIVSAIICLNLPTDTFSG
;
A
#
# COMPACT_ATOMS: atom_id res chain seq x y z
N MET A 1 -0.40 -1.37 -25.52
CA MET A 1 0.43 -0.67 -24.52
C MET A 1 1.29 -1.69 -23.77
N LYS A 2 2.59 -1.45 -23.52
CA LYS A 2 3.42 -2.42 -22.77
C LYS A 2 2.86 -2.58 -21.35
N LYS A 3 2.77 -3.83 -20.84
CA LYS A 3 2.23 -4.14 -19.50
C LYS A 3 2.87 -3.28 -18.39
N THR A 4 4.16 -2.99 -18.49
CA THR A 4 4.89 -2.12 -17.56
C THR A 4 4.35 -0.68 -17.52
N ILE A 5 3.95 -0.11 -18.66
CA ILE A 5 3.39 1.25 -18.72
C ILE A 5 2.02 1.28 -18.04
N VAL A 6 1.21 0.24 -18.25
CA VAL A 6 -0.10 0.10 -17.56
C VAL A 6 0.11 0.05 -16.05
N ILE A 7 1.02 -0.80 -15.57
CA ILE A 7 1.32 -0.94 -14.14
C ILE A 7 1.78 0.41 -13.55
N ALA A 8 2.66 1.13 -14.24
CA ALA A 8 3.15 2.43 -13.77
C ALA A 8 2.02 3.47 -13.67
N LEU A 9 1.19 3.60 -14.71
CA LEU A 9 0.05 4.53 -14.71
C LEU A 9 -0.96 4.18 -13.61
N THR A 10 -1.33 2.90 -13.49
CA THR A 10 -2.22 2.42 -12.44
C THR A 10 -1.64 2.69 -11.05
N THR A 11 -0.33 2.50 -10.85
CA THR A 11 0.34 2.80 -9.58
C THR A 11 0.20 4.27 -9.21
N VAL A 12 0.45 5.19 -10.16
CA VAL A 12 0.32 6.63 -9.93
C VAL A 12 -1.11 7.00 -9.57
N LEU A 13 -2.10 6.51 -10.34
CA LEU A 13 -3.51 6.82 -10.10
C LEU A 13 -4.00 6.32 -8.73
N ILE A 14 -3.65 5.07 -8.38
CA ILE A 14 -4.02 4.48 -7.08
C ILE A 14 -3.34 5.25 -5.95
N LEU A 15 -2.05 5.56 -6.09
CA LEU A 15 -1.31 6.31 -5.07
C LEU A 15 -1.91 7.70 -4.86
N THR A 16 -2.23 8.42 -5.95
CA THR A 16 -2.89 9.73 -5.89
C THR A 16 -4.23 9.64 -5.19
N PHE A 17 -5.09 8.68 -5.56
CA PHE A 17 -6.38 8.48 -4.91
C PHE A 17 -6.24 8.23 -3.41
N VAL A 18 -5.31 7.37 -3.00
CA VAL A 18 -5.07 7.05 -1.59
C VAL A 18 -4.57 8.28 -0.83
N VAL A 19 -3.59 9.01 -1.38
CA VAL A 19 -3.05 10.22 -0.74
C VAL A 19 -4.12 11.30 -0.58
N LEU A 20 -4.96 11.50 -1.60
CA LEU A 20 -6.08 12.44 -1.52
C LEU A 20 -7.11 12.00 -0.45
N SER A 21 -7.37 10.70 -0.33
CA SER A 21 -8.30 10.16 0.66
C SER A 21 -7.86 10.44 2.10
N MET A 22 -6.55 10.47 2.36
CA MET A 22 -5.98 10.74 3.69
C MET A 22 -6.07 12.22 4.10
N GLY A 23 -6.42 13.13 3.19
CA GLY A 23 -6.80 14.51 3.52
C GLY A 23 -5.78 15.27 4.37
N GLY A 24 -4.47 15.09 4.10
CA GLY A 24 -3.40 15.75 4.84
C GLY A 24 -3.26 15.36 6.32
N GLY A 25 -3.89 14.26 6.76
CA GLY A 25 -3.87 13.82 8.17
C GLY A 25 -5.25 13.71 8.82
N HIS A 26 -6.30 14.24 8.18
CA HIS A 26 -7.66 14.28 8.72
C HIS A 26 -8.68 13.48 7.90
N GLY A 27 -8.23 12.81 6.83
CA GLY A 27 -9.09 12.03 5.95
C GLY A 27 -9.22 10.57 6.37
N PHE A 28 -9.70 9.75 5.45
CA PHE A 28 -9.89 8.31 5.67
C PHE A 28 -8.60 7.55 5.37
N PHE A 29 -8.07 6.86 6.38
CA PHE A 29 -6.86 6.06 6.25
C PHE A 29 -7.11 4.61 5.85
N TRP A 30 -8.34 4.10 5.96
CA TRP A 30 -8.66 2.73 5.52
C TRP A 30 -8.22 2.41 4.07
N PRO A 31 -8.31 3.31 3.06
CA PRO A 31 -7.81 3.01 1.72
C PRO A 31 -6.30 2.80 1.72
N ALA A 32 -5.56 3.59 2.50
CA ALA A 32 -4.11 3.43 2.66
C ALA A 32 -3.76 2.13 3.38
N LYS A 33 -4.50 1.78 4.44
CA LYS A 33 -4.31 0.53 5.21
C LYS A 33 -4.58 -0.71 4.35
N VAL A 34 -5.57 -0.66 3.45
CA VAL A 34 -5.91 -1.75 2.55
C VAL A 34 -4.93 -1.86 1.38
N VAL A 35 -4.63 -0.75 0.72
CA VAL A 35 -3.84 -0.76 -0.53
C VAL A 35 -2.34 -0.80 -0.26
N TYR A 36 -1.86 -0.17 0.81
CA TYR A 36 -0.43 -0.08 1.17
C TYR A 36 -0.18 -0.52 2.62
N PRO A 37 -0.55 -1.77 2.98
CA PRO A 37 -0.51 -2.23 4.36
C PRO A 37 0.89 -2.19 4.97
N TYR A 38 1.95 -2.51 4.22
CA TYR A 38 3.32 -2.48 4.76
C TYR A 38 3.78 -1.06 5.10
N SER A 39 3.49 -0.11 4.22
CA SER A 39 3.79 1.31 4.44
C SER A 39 3.03 1.84 5.67
N MET A 40 1.75 1.48 5.78
CA MET A 40 0.92 1.91 6.90
C MET A 40 1.31 1.23 8.22
N ILE A 41 1.65 -0.07 8.23
CA ILE A 41 2.18 -0.72 9.44
C ILE A 41 3.44 0.00 9.93
N ILE A 42 4.38 0.29 9.03
CA ILE A 42 5.59 1.07 9.37
C ILE A 42 5.19 2.45 9.92
N SER A 43 4.25 3.14 9.27
CA SER A 43 3.82 4.47 9.69
C SER A 43 3.18 4.47 11.07
N VAL A 44 2.32 3.49 11.35
CA VAL A 44 1.66 3.28 12.64
C VAL A 44 2.67 3.03 13.74
N MET A 45 3.64 2.13 13.51
CA MET A 45 4.69 1.83 14.50
C MET A 45 5.58 3.03 14.82
N ASN A 46 5.72 3.96 13.88
CA ASN A 46 6.53 5.18 14.06
C ASN A 46 5.68 6.42 14.39
N ASN A 47 4.36 6.28 14.49
CA ASN A 47 3.38 7.36 14.62
C ASN A 47 3.55 8.52 13.60
N GLN A 48 4.12 8.25 12.43
CA GLN A 48 4.33 9.23 11.37
C GLN A 48 4.56 8.54 10.01
N ILE A 49 4.19 9.22 8.92
CA ILE A 49 4.51 8.76 7.56
C ILE A 49 5.94 9.22 7.22
N GLY A 50 6.91 8.39 7.59
CA GLY A 50 8.32 8.66 7.34
C GLY A 50 8.78 8.28 5.92
N ILE A 51 10.00 8.68 5.57
CA ILE A 51 10.64 8.41 4.27
C ILE A 51 10.62 6.92 3.92
N LEU A 52 10.88 6.04 4.90
CA LEU A 52 10.86 4.60 4.69
C LEU A 52 9.47 4.12 4.25
N ALA A 53 8.41 4.56 4.94
CA ALA A 53 7.04 4.19 4.58
C ALA A 53 6.67 4.68 3.18
N ILE A 54 7.09 5.89 2.80
CA ILE A 54 6.87 6.45 1.46
C ILE A 54 7.54 5.59 0.40
N ILE A 55 8.82 5.24 0.59
CA ILE A 55 9.55 4.38 -0.35
C ILE A 55 8.81 3.06 -0.54
N ILE A 56 8.41 2.42 0.56
CA ILE A 56 7.67 1.15 0.52
C ILE A 56 6.36 1.28 -0.25
N ALA A 57 5.58 2.35 -0.02
CA ALA A 57 4.32 2.58 -0.75
C ALA A 57 4.56 2.70 -2.27
N VAL A 58 5.56 3.48 -2.68
CA VAL A 58 5.88 3.70 -4.09
C VAL A 58 6.30 2.41 -4.80
N VAL A 59 7.11 1.57 -4.14
CA VAL A 59 7.65 0.35 -4.77
C VAL A 59 6.74 -0.87 -4.66
N GLN A 60 5.77 -0.90 -3.74
CA GLN A 60 4.95 -2.08 -3.46
C GLN A 60 4.23 -2.62 -4.71
N ILE A 61 3.45 -1.79 -5.41
CA ILE A 61 2.69 -2.20 -6.60
C ILE A 61 3.62 -2.57 -7.77
N PRO A 62 4.67 -1.80 -8.10
CA PRO A 62 5.66 -2.21 -9.09
C PRO A 62 6.31 -3.57 -8.79
N ILE A 63 6.71 -3.81 -7.54
CA ILE A 63 7.30 -5.08 -7.11
C ILE A 63 6.29 -6.22 -7.30
N TYR A 64 5.04 -6.05 -6.87
CA TYR A 64 3.98 -7.03 -7.10
C TYR A 64 3.79 -7.33 -8.59
N GLY A 65 3.68 -6.30 -9.43
CA GLY A 65 3.52 -6.47 -10.88
C GLY A 65 4.67 -7.24 -11.51
N ILE A 66 5.92 -6.97 -11.11
CA ILE A 66 7.10 -7.70 -11.57
C ILE A 66 7.08 -9.16 -11.10
N LEU A 67 6.81 -9.39 -9.80
CA LEU A 67 6.79 -10.74 -9.23
C LEU A 67 5.69 -11.60 -9.84
N MET A 68 4.48 -11.06 -10.00
CA MET A 68 3.36 -11.77 -10.63
C MET A 68 3.65 -12.09 -12.10
N THR A 69 4.36 -11.21 -12.81
CA THR A 69 4.74 -11.45 -14.22
C THR A 69 5.84 -12.50 -14.34
N LYS A 70 6.88 -12.45 -13.50
CA LYS A 70 8.04 -13.37 -13.57
C LYS A 70 7.80 -14.71 -12.87
N LYS A 71 6.92 -14.73 -11.87
CA LYS A 71 6.69 -15.86 -10.96
C LYS A 71 5.17 -16.01 -10.71
N PRO A 72 4.36 -16.37 -11.72
CA PRO A 72 2.91 -16.39 -11.60
C PRO A 72 2.39 -17.33 -10.51
N LYS A 73 3.10 -18.43 -10.21
CA LYS A 73 2.78 -19.35 -9.10
C LYS A 73 2.82 -18.69 -7.72
N TRP A 74 3.57 -17.60 -7.57
CA TRP A 74 3.70 -16.85 -6.30
C TRP A 74 2.58 -15.84 -6.11
N THR A 75 1.77 -15.58 -7.14
CA THR A 75 0.68 -14.58 -7.10
C THR A 75 -0.26 -14.81 -5.92
N MET A 76 -0.70 -16.05 -5.72
CA MET A 76 -1.62 -16.38 -4.61
C MET A 76 -0.96 -16.20 -3.23
N ILE A 77 0.34 -16.48 -3.12
CA ILE A 77 1.10 -16.29 -1.88
C ILE A 77 1.24 -14.80 -1.59
N ILE A 78 1.64 -13.99 -2.58
CA ILE A 78 1.77 -12.53 -2.44
C ILE A 78 0.43 -11.90 -2.07
N LEU A 79 -0.66 -12.31 -2.74
CA LEU A 79 -2.01 -11.86 -2.42
C LEU A 79 -2.41 -12.25 -0.99
N GLY A 80 -2.15 -13.49 -0.57
CA GLY A 80 -2.42 -13.95 0.78
C GLY A 80 -1.66 -13.13 1.84
N ILE A 81 -0.36 -12.90 1.65
CA ILE A 81 0.46 -12.07 2.55
C ILE A 81 -0.07 -10.63 2.59
N HIS A 82 -0.44 -10.07 1.44
CA HIS A 82 -0.99 -8.72 1.36
C HIS A 82 -2.31 -8.61 2.13
N ILE A 83 -3.25 -9.53 1.92
CA ILE A 83 -4.54 -9.57 2.62
C ILE A 83 -4.34 -9.69 4.13
N VAL A 84 -3.48 -10.62 4.57
CA VAL A 84 -3.17 -10.79 6.00
C VAL A 84 -2.58 -9.50 6.58
N SER A 85 -1.68 -8.85 5.84
CA SER A 85 -1.06 -7.60 6.28
C SER A 85 -2.06 -6.44 6.33
N ALA A 86 -3.00 -6.36 5.38
CA ALA A 86 -4.09 -5.39 5.40
C ALA A 86 -5.03 -5.61 6.60
N ILE A 87 -5.38 -6.86 6.90
CA ILE A 87 -6.18 -7.20 8.09
C ILE A 87 -5.44 -6.77 9.35
N ILE A 88 -4.16 -7.12 9.49
CA ILE A 88 -3.34 -6.69 10.63
C ILE A 88 -3.34 -5.16 10.72
N CYS A 89 -3.05 -4.47 9.62
CA CYS A 89 -2.97 -3.01 9.59
C CYS A 89 -4.29 -2.32 9.97
N LEU A 90 -5.44 -2.87 9.57
CA LEU A 90 -6.76 -2.35 9.92
C LEU A 90 -7.08 -2.52 11.41
N ASN A 91 -6.53 -3.55 12.06
CA ASN A 91 -6.76 -3.85 13.47
C ASN A 91 -5.69 -3.27 14.40
N LEU A 92 -4.64 -2.63 13.87
CA LEU A 92 -3.68 -1.93 14.71
C LEU A 92 -4.36 -0.72 15.39
N PRO A 93 -4.12 -0.49 16.69
CA PRO A 93 -4.61 0.71 17.36
C PRO A 93 -3.88 1.94 16.79
N THR A 94 -4.64 2.93 16.35
CA THR A 94 -4.09 4.14 15.73
C THR A 94 -4.88 5.37 16.15
N ASP A 95 -4.25 6.30 16.87
CA ASP A 95 -4.87 7.58 17.19
C ASP A 95 -4.81 8.51 15.97
N THR A 96 -3.61 8.65 15.37
CA THR A 96 -3.32 9.56 14.25
C THR A 96 -3.82 9.04 12.89
N PHE A 97 -3.83 7.73 12.69
CA PHE A 97 -4.20 7.08 11.41
C PHE A 97 -5.57 6.42 11.49
N SER A 98 -6.49 7.08 12.18
CA SER A 98 -7.86 6.62 12.39
C SER A 98 -8.73 6.83 11.14
N GLY A 99 -9.82 6.06 11.04
CA GLY A 99 -10.71 6.04 9.87
C GLY A 99 -10.58 4.81 8.98
#